data_AF-A0A1X1RBH4-F1
#
_entry.id   AF-A0A1X1RBH4-F1
#
_cell.length_a   1.000
_cell.length_b   1.000
_cell.length_c   1.000
_cell.angle_alpha   90.00
_cell.angle_beta   90.00
_cell.angle_gamma   90.00
#
_symmetry.space_group_name_H-M   'P 1'
#
loop_
_entity.id
_entity.type
_entity.pdbx_description
1 polymer ?
#
loop_
_entity_poly.entity_id
_entity_poly.type
_entity_poly.pdbx_seq_one_letter_code
_entity_poly.pdbx_strand_id
1 'polypeptide(L)'
;MADTGTKGPNHTPRTEQPRGRRKTVIGYVVSDKMQKTIVVELEDRKMHPLYGKIIRTTKKVKAHDENGDAGIGDRVSLMETRPLSATKRWRLVEVLEKAK
;
A
#
# COMPACT_ATOMS: atom_id res chain seq x y z
N MET A 1 -11.63 59.53 -23.24
CA MET A 1 -10.97 59.24 -21.95
C MET A 1 -11.73 58.13 -21.26
N ALA A 2 -11.17 56.92 -21.22
CA ALA A 2 -11.34 55.91 -20.16
C ALA A 2 -10.77 54.58 -20.68
N ASP A 3 -9.48 54.36 -20.41
CA ASP A 3 -8.85 53.05 -20.52
C ASP A 3 -9.37 52.18 -19.37
N THR A 4 -10.26 51.23 -19.66
CA THR A 4 -10.71 50.23 -18.66
C THR A 4 -9.72 49.07 -18.68
N GLY A 5 -8.68 49.19 -17.85
CA GLY A 5 -7.69 48.14 -17.64
C GLY A 5 -8.34 46.86 -17.13
N THR A 6 -8.36 45.82 -17.96
CA THR A 6 -8.79 44.47 -17.59
C THR A 6 -7.78 43.88 -16.60
N LYS A 7 -8.21 43.64 -15.35
CA LYS A 7 -7.43 42.91 -14.34
C LYS A 7 -7.21 41.47 -14.83
N GLY A 8 -5.95 41.07 -14.97
CA GLY A 8 -5.57 39.70 -15.33
C GLY A 8 -6.10 38.66 -14.33
N PRO A 9 -6.06 37.37 -14.68
CA PRO A 9 -6.62 36.31 -13.83
C PRO A 9 -5.98 36.31 -12.44
N ASN A 10 -6.82 36.42 -11.40
CA ASN A 10 -6.41 36.50 -9.99
C ASN A 10 -5.76 35.22 -9.42
N HIS A 11 -5.60 34.15 -10.22
CA HIS A 11 -5.04 32.86 -9.76
C HIS A 11 -4.06 32.28 -10.78
N THR A 12 -2.80 32.12 -10.38
CA THR A 12 -1.80 31.36 -11.14
C THR A 12 -1.98 29.86 -10.87
N PRO A 13 -2.13 29.00 -11.89
CA PRO A 13 -2.25 27.56 -11.68
C PRO A 13 -0.96 26.98 -11.09
N ARG A 14 -1.09 25.97 -10.23
CA ARG A 14 0.06 25.29 -9.62
C ARG A 14 0.80 24.48 -10.70
N THR A 15 2.13 24.58 -10.71
CA THR A 15 3.00 23.71 -11.51
C THR A 15 2.77 22.24 -11.17
N GLU A 16 2.56 21.42 -12.20
CA GLU A 16 2.36 19.98 -12.05
C GLU A 16 3.62 19.32 -11.48
N GLN A 17 3.47 18.61 -10.37
CA GLN A 17 4.51 17.79 -9.78
C GLN A 17 4.10 16.31 -9.84
N PRO A 18 4.99 15.41 -10.26
CA PRO A 18 4.67 13.99 -10.31
C PRO A 18 4.43 13.44 -8.89
N ARG A 19 3.42 12.59 -8.74
CA ARG A 19 3.11 11.94 -7.46
C ARG A 19 4.20 10.92 -7.11
N GLY A 20 4.55 10.83 -5.82
CA GLY A 20 5.49 9.83 -5.32
C GLY A 20 4.97 8.39 -5.53
N ARG A 21 5.89 7.48 -5.88
CA ARG A 21 5.57 6.05 -6.03
C ARG A 21 5.46 5.40 -4.65
N ARG A 22 4.40 4.63 -4.43
CA ARG A 22 4.21 3.85 -3.21
C ARG A 22 4.75 2.43 -3.42
N LYS A 23 5.24 1.81 -2.35
CA LYS A 23 5.71 0.43 -2.41
C LYS A 23 4.51 -0.52 -2.51
N THR A 24 4.68 -1.54 -3.35
CA THR A 24 3.76 -2.66 -3.49
C THR A 24 4.49 -3.93 -3.08
N VAL A 25 3.82 -4.79 -2.33
CA VAL A 25 4.35 -6.07 -1.85
C VAL A 25 3.32 -7.16 -2.06
N ILE A 26 3.79 -8.39 -2.24
CA ILE A 26 2.94 -9.56 -2.38
C ILE A 26 3.16 -10.46 -1.17
N GLY A 27 2.09 -11.04 -0.64
CA GLY A 27 2.17 -11.94 0.50
C GLY A 27 0.99 -12.89 0.57
N TYR A 28 0.98 -13.72 1.61
CA TYR A 28 -0.07 -14.69 1.86
C TYR A 28 -0.93 -14.28 3.06
N VAL A 29 -2.24 -14.47 2.96
CA VAL A 29 -3.16 -14.17 4.07
C VAL A 29 -3.10 -15.27 5.12
N VAL A 30 -2.79 -14.89 6.36
CA VAL A 30 -2.72 -15.80 7.51
C VAL A 30 -4.00 -15.74 8.34
N SER A 31 -4.67 -14.59 8.38
CA SER A 31 -5.89 -14.43 9.17
C SER A 31 -6.80 -13.34 8.62
N ASP A 32 -8.09 -13.65 8.54
CA ASP A 32 -9.20 -12.76 8.19
C ASP A 32 -10.15 -12.49 9.40
N LYS A 33 -9.77 -12.93 10.60
CA LYS A 33 -10.68 -12.95 11.78
C LYS A 33 -11.13 -11.57 12.26
N MET A 34 -10.55 -10.50 11.71
CA MET A 34 -10.81 -9.12 12.11
C MET A 34 -11.70 -8.43 11.07
N GLN A 35 -12.61 -7.58 11.53
CA GLN A 35 -13.45 -6.79 10.64
C GLN A 35 -12.63 -5.90 9.72
N LYS A 36 -12.88 -5.98 8.41
CA LYS A 36 -12.26 -5.15 7.35
C LYS A 36 -10.72 -5.12 7.41
N THR A 37 -10.11 -6.21 7.89
CA THR A 37 -8.68 -6.28 8.15
C THR A 37 -8.17 -7.69 7.94
N ILE A 38 -7.13 -7.81 7.11
CA ILE A 38 -6.42 -9.08 6.91
C ILE A 38 -5.00 -8.98 7.47
N VAL A 39 -4.52 -10.08 8.04
CA VAL A 39 -3.13 -10.25 8.46
C VAL A 39 -2.39 -10.99 7.35
N VAL A 40 -1.40 -10.35 6.77
CA VAL A 40 -0.63 -10.87 5.64
C VAL A 40 0.81 -11.11 6.07
N GLU A 41 1.33 -12.26 5.67
CA GLU A 41 2.73 -12.64 5.81
C GLU A 41 3.53 -12.23 4.58
N LEU A 42 4.52 -11.37 4.80
CA LEU A 42 5.47 -10.91 3.80
C LEU A 42 6.77 -11.68 3.96
N GLU A 43 7.20 -12.30 2.88
CA GLU A 43 8.51 -12.93 2.79
C GLU A 43 9.51 -11.96 2.14
N ASP A 44 10.67 -11.81 2.77
CA ASP A 44 11.81 -11.06 2.24
C ASP A 44 13.07 -11.93 2.31
N ARG A 45 13.97 -11.79 1.35
CA ARG A 45 15.25 -12.53 1.31
C ARG A 45 16.39 -11.56 1.53
N LYS A 46 17.04 -11.68 2.69
CA LYS A 46 18.14 -10.80 3.09
C LYS A 46 19.42 -11.58 3.25
N MET A 47 20.51 -10.98 2.80
CA MET A 47 21.84 -11.51 3.04
C MET A 47 22.25 -11.24 4.49
N HIS A 48 22.76 -12.26 5.18
CA HIS A 48 23.38 -12.05 6.49
C HIS A 48 24.57 -11.10 6.32
N PRO A 49 24.66 -10.00 7.11
CA PRO A 49 25.63 -8.93 6.85
C PRO A 49 27.09 -9.41 6.91
N LEU A 50 27.41 -10.33 7.81
CA LEU A 50 28.77 -10.88 7.94
C LEU A 50 29.02 -12.09 7.01
N TYR A 51 28.18 -13.12 7.08
CA TYR A 51 28.43 -14.41 6.43
C TYR A 51 27.97 -14.53 4.97
N GLY A 52 27.22 -13.57 4.42
CA GLY A 52 26.74 -13.66 3.04
C GLY A 52 25.64 -14.69 2.77
N LYS A 53 25.23 -15.48 3.79
CA LYS A 53 24.14 -16.46 3.65
C LYS A 53 22.80 -15.76 3.40
N ILE A 54 22.07 -16.16 2.37
CA ILE A 54 20.72 -15.66 2.09
C ILE A 54 19.74 -16.29 3.09
N ILE A 55 19.07 -15.45 3.88
CA ILE A 55 18.11 -15.84 4.92
C ILE A 55 16.73 -15.32 4.52
N ARG A 56 15.72 -16.20 4.63
CA ARG A 56 14.31 -15.84 4.49
C ARG A 56 13.84 -15.19 5.79
N THR A 57 13.36 -13.96 5.72
CA THR A 57 12.79 -13.21 6.84
C THR A 57 11.30 -12.99 6.59
N THR A 58 10.51 -13.33 7.59
CA THR A 58 9.06 -13.21 7.55
C THR A 58 8.62 -12.01 8.38
N LYS A 59 7.67 -11.20 7.87
CA LYS A 59 7.02 -10.13 8.62
C LYS A 59 5.50 -10.17 8.46
N LYS A 60 4.78 -10.02 9.58
CA LYS A 60 3.31 -9.89 9.56
C LYS A 60 2.89 -8.43 9.47
N VAL A 61 2.00 -8.12 8.55
CA VAL A 61 1.43 -6.79 8.36
C VAL A 61 -0.10 -6.84 8.39
N LYS A 62 -0.72 -5.75 8.85
CA LYS A 62 -2.17 -5.60 8.83
C LYS A 62 -2.57 -4.75 7.63
N ALA A 63 -3.35 -5.32 6.71
CA ALA A 63 -3.90 -4.62 5.57
C ALA A 63 -5.39 -4.33 5.76
N HIS A 64 -5.85 -3.21 5.19
CA HIS A 64 -7.26 -2.84 5.14
C HIS A 64 -7.88 -3.37 3.85
N ASP A 65 -9.02 -4.02 3.99
CA ASP A 65 -9.90 -4.47 2.92
C ASP A 65 -11.32 -4.06 3.32
N GLU A 66 -12.01 -3.31 2.47
CA GLU A 66 -13.34 -2.76 2.76
C GLU A 66 -14.46 -3.80 2.56
N ASN A 67 -14.30 -4.65 1.55
CA ASN A 67 -15.31 -5.62 1.11
C ASN A 67 -15.12 -7.00 1.73
N GLY A 68 -13.90 -7.31 2.20
CA GLY A 68 -13.58 -8.63 2.76
C GLY A 68 -13.48 -9.71 1.68
N ASP A 69 -12.89 -9.35 0.52
CA ASP A 69 -12.82 -10.20 -0.66
C ASP A 69 -11.72 -11.28 -0.54
N ALA A 70 -10.75 -11.07 0.36
CA ALA A 70 -9.60 -11.96 0.55
C ALA A 70 -9.81 -12.93 1.74
N GLY A 71 -9.66 -14.23 1.48
CA GLY A 71 -9.73 -15.30 2.47
C GLY A 71 -8.37 -15.76 2.98
N ILE A 72 -8.37 -16.70 3.93
CA ILE A 72 -7.15 -17.32 4.46
C ILE A 72 -6.47 -18.16 3.38
N GLY A 73 -5.14 -18.01 3.24
CA GLY A 73 -4.33 -18.75 2.27
C GLY A 73 -4.18 -18.06 0.91
N ASP A 74 -4.92 -16.98 0.66
CA ASP A 74 -4.87 -16.26 -0.61
C ASP A 74 -3.53 -15.54 -0.82
N ARG A 75 -3.10 -15.46 -2.08
CA ARG A 75 -1.96 -14.65 -2.50
C ARG A 75 -2.45 -13.26 -2.89
N VAL A 76 -2.03 -12.24 -2.15
CA VAL A 76 -2.57 -10.88 -2.28
C VAL A 76 -1.49 -9.85 -2.59
N SER A 77 -1.85 -8.86 -3.39
CA SER A 77 -1.05 -7.67 -3.68
C SER A 77 -1.48 -6.52 -2.76
N LEU A 78 -0.52 -5.95 -2.06
CA LEU A 78 -0.71 -4.89 -1.08
C LEU A 78 0.04 -3.64 -1.47
N MET A 79 -0.53 -2.47 -1.16
CA MET A 79 0.12 -1.18 -1.34
C MET A 79 0.20 -0.42 -0.03
N GLU A 80 1.33 0.27 0.20
CA GLU A 80 1.47 1.18 1.33
C GLU A 80 0.46 2.32 1.25
N THR A 81 -0.06 2.75 2.39
CA THR A 81 -0.98 3.88 2.47
C THR A 81 -0.76 4.67 3.75
N ARG A 82 -1.43 5.82 3.85
CA ARG A 82 -1.48 6.59 5.09
C ARG A 82 -1.99 5.69 6.24
N PRO A 83 -1.59 5.95 7.49
CA PRO A 83 -2.13 5.22 8.63
C PRO A 83 -3.66 5.23 8.63
N LEU A 84 -4.28 4.05 8.69
CA LEU A 84 -5.74 3.90 8.85
C LEU A 84 -6.13 3.61 10.31
N SER A 85 -5.19 3.11 11.09
CA SER A 85 -5.31 2.80 12.52
C SER A 85 -3.91 2.74 13.14
N ALA A 86 -3.76 2.35 14.40
CA ALA A 86 -2.47 2.25 15.10
C ALA A 86 -1.45 1.39 14.33
N THR A 87 -1.86 0.23 13.80
CA THR A 87 -0.95 -0.71 13.11
C THR A 87 -1.24 -0.87 11.61
N LYS A 88 -2.42 -0.45 11.12
CA LYS A 88 -2.81 -0.63 9.71
C LYS A 88 -2.10 0.40 8.82
N ARG A 89 -1.20 -0.06 7.96
CA ARG A 89 -0.39 0.76 7.01
C ARG A 89 -0.50 0.32 5.56
N TRP A 90 -1.20 -0.78 5.32
CA TRP A 90 -1.33 -1.41 4.01
C TRP A 90 -2.80 -1.44 3.60
N ARG A 91 -3.07 -1.36 2.30
CA ARG A 91 -4.39 -1.63 1.71
C ARG A 91 -4.29 -2.79 0.74
N LEU A 92 -5.36 -3.57 0.63
CA LEU A 92 -5.51 -4.55 -0.44
C LEU A 92 -5.63 -3.82 -1.78
N VAL A 93 -4.91 -4.30 -2.79
CA VAL A 93 -5.02 -3.84 -4.17
C VAL A 93 -5.78 -4.87 -4.98
N GLU A 94 -5.33 -6.12 -4.93
CA GLU A 94 -5.84 -7.21 -5.74
C GLU A 94 -5.55 -8.56 -5.05
N VAL A 95 -6.47 -9.51 -5.21
CA VAL A 95 -6.24 -10.91 -4.88
C VAL A 95 -5.74 -11.60 -6.15
N LEU A 96 -4.47 -12.01 -6.16
CA LEU A 96 -3.81 -12.56 -7.34
C LEU A 96 -4.21 -14.02 -7.57
N GLU A 97 -4.17 -14.82 -6.50
CA GLU A 97 -4.52 -16.24 -6.54
C GLU A 97 -5.33 -16.58 -5.29
N LYS A 98 -6.51 -17.16 -5.49
CA LYS A 98 -7.29 -17.72 -4.37
C LYS A 98 -6.76 -19.09 -4.00
N ALA A 99 -6.74 -19.37 -2.69
CA ALA A 99 -6.43 -20.71 -2.20
C ALA A 99 -7.38 -21.74 -2.81
N LYS A 100 -6.84 -22.89 -3.22
CA LYS A 100 -7.60 -24.02 -3.77
C LYS A 100 -8.13 -24.91 -2.66
#